data_AF-A0A0D7AMY7-F1
#
_entry.id   AF-A0A0D7AMY7-F1
#
_cell.length_a   1.000
_cell.length_b   1.000
_cell.length_c   1.000
_cell.angle_alpha   90.00
_cell.angle_beta   90.00
_cell.angle_gamma   90.00
#
_symmetry.space_group_name_H-M   'P 1'
#
loop_
_entity.id
_entity.type
_entity.pdbx_description
1 polymer ?
#
loop_
_entity_poly.entity_id
_entity_poly.type
_entity_poly.pdbx_seq_one_letter_code
_entity_poly.pdbx_strand_id
1 'polypeptide(L)'
;MSLSFIFATLLYVLYVAAESHTIKFDNQCGYGYPVLIRGGDVYNLTDNAYTADGTFSSAIAYLQYDDMCNFNGENCTLMEMSLENPVVAGGGSSADISLISPHVFSVGTSFSYYNGCDGQGASCLNASCTTAFRSSDDNQDQVACQDDDVNLLITFCGSSSNSSSDSSSSTAASSTYTSEVVSTSSNDATSTPTYSVDSVSTTAAASPVVSQSTQDPHQAVAVSTASSVASSAVTSASSAPQCSRRRRRRRAVEPDVQALSEESTMHMKLRSHRRDAVGH
;
A
#
# COMPACT_ATOMS: atom_id res chain seq x y z
N MET A 1 55.39 32.99 31.60
CA MET A 1 54.42 33.20 30.51
C MET A 1 53.87 31.83 30.15
N SER A 2 52.70 31.45 30.66
CA SER A 2 52.06 30.18 30.33
C SER A 2 50.93 30.44 29.33
N LEU A 3 51.14 30.01 28.09
CA LEU A 3 50.13 30.00 27.04
C LEU A 3 49.33 28.70 27.18
N SER A 4 48.15 28.77 27.79
CA SER A 4 47.18 27.67 27.75
C SER A 4 46.44 27.71 26.42
N PHE A 5 46.74 26.76 25.54
CA PHE A 5 45.98 26.53 24.31
C PHE A 5 44.62 25.92 24.66
N ILE A 6 43.55 26.71 24.48
CA ILE A 6 42.18 26.22 24.50
C ILE A 6 41.95 25.49 23.18
N PHE A 7 41.94 24.16 23.21
CA PHE A 7 41.47 23.34 22.08
C PHE A 7 39.94 23.41 22.04
N ALA A 8 39.40 24.27 21.18
CA ALA A 8 37.99 24.25 20.82
C ALA A 8 37.75 23.11 19.82
N THR A 9 37.30 21.96 20.31
CA THR A 9 36.84 20.85 19.46
C THR A 9 35.48 21.17 18.87
N LEU A 10 35.46 21.55 17.58
CA LEU A 10 34.25 21.75 16.81
C LEU A 10 33.70 20.38 16.37
N LEU A 11 32.65 19.89 17.03
CA LEU A 11 31.92 18.69 16.62
C LEU A 11 31.02 19.04 15.43
N TYR A 12 31.43 18.63 14.23
CA TYR A 12 30.58 18.66 13.04
C TYR A 12 29.66 17.43 13.08
N VAL A 13 28.39 17.64 13.38
CA VAL A 13 27.36 16.60 13.20
C VAL A 13 27.03 16.56 11.72
N LEU A 14 27.48 15.50 11.03
CA LEU A 14 27.03 15.24 9.66
C LEU A 14 25.56 14.82 9.75
N TYR A 15 24.67 15.70 9.25
CA TYR A 15 23.25 15.38 9.10
C TYR A 15 23.13 14.39 7.94
N VAL A 16 22.91 13.12 8.26
CA VAL A 16 22.43 12.15 7.27
C VAL A 16 20.93 12.40 7.18
N ALA A 17 20.45 12.91 6.05
CA ALA A 17 19.01 12.89 5.77
C ALA A 17 18.63 11.40 5.69
N ALA A 18 17.93 10.94 6.73
CA ALA A 18 17.37 9.60 6.73
C ALA A 18 16.12 9.65 5.85
N GLU A 19 16.06 8.74 4.87
CA GLU A 19 14.89 8.55 4.03
C GLU A 19 13.66 8.29 4.90
N SER A 20 12.54 8.94 4.60
CA SER A 20 11.30 8.76 5.37
C SER A 20 10.08 8.92 4.48
N HIS A 21 9.13 7.98 4.63
CA HIS A 21 7.89 7.96 3.89
C HIS A 21 6.71 7.77 4.83
N THR A 22 5.67 8.57 4.66
CA THR A 22 4.42 8.47 5.41
C THR A 22 3.28 8.07 4.48
N ILE A 23 2.56 7.02 4.88
CA ILE A 23 1.34 6.57 4.23
C ILE A 23 0.18 6.99 5.11
N LYS A 24 -0.73 7.80 4.59
CA LYS A 24 -1.98 8.21 5.25
C LYS A 24 -3.17 7.53 4.62
N PHE A 25 -4.14 7.20 5.45
CA PHE A 25 -5.38 6.58 5.07
C PHE A 25 -6.54 7.52 5.39
N ASP A 26 -7.37 7.79 4.39
CA ASP A 26 -8.61 8.54 4.52
C ASP A 26 -9.77 7.62 4.16
N ASN A 27 -10.40 7.05 5.20
CA ASN A 27 -11.55 6.17 5.02
C ASN A 27 -12.85 6.99 5.06
N GLN A 28 -13.36 7.36 3.87
CA GLN A 28 -14.61 8.08 3.71
C GLN A 28 -15.83 7.15 3.59
N CYS A 29 -15.66 5.83 3.69
CA CYS A 29 -16.75 4.87 3.57
C CYS A 29 -17.72 4.92 4.77
N GLY A 30 -17.24 5.38 5.92
CA GLY A 30 -17.99 5.34 7.18
C GLY A 30 -18.07 3.94 7.82
N TYR A 31 -17.36 2.96 7.24
CA TYR A 31 -17.24 1.58 7.73
C TYR A 31 -15.87 1.01 7.37
N GLY A 32 -15.55 -0.15 7.95
CA GLY A 32 -14.29 -0.85 7.69
C GLY A 32 -13.07 -0.15 8.27
N TYR A 33 -11.91 -0.74 8.04
CA TYR A 33 -10.63 -0.19 8.46
C TYR A 33 -9.54 -0.46 7.43
N PRO A 34 -8.61 0.49 7.23
CA PRO A 34 -7.45 0.28 6.37
C PRO A 34 -6.54 -0.81 6.94
N VAL A 35 -6.07 -1.69 6.07
CA VAL A 35 -5.03 -2.68 6.34
C VAL A 35 -3.80 -2.32 5.52
N LEU A 36 -2.63 -2.34 6.17
CA LEU A 36 -1.33 -2.15 5.53
C LEU A 36 -0.45 -3.38 5.83
N ILE A 37 0.04 -4.02 4.78
CA ILE A 37 0.88 -5.23 4.88
C ILE A 37 2.16 -5.05 4.07
N ARG A 38 3.27 -5.52 4.62
CA ARG A 38 4.54 -5.66 3.90
C ARG A 38 5.24 -6.91 4.36
N GLY A 39 5.73 -7.72 3.43
CA GLY A 39 6.52 -8.91 3.75
C GLY A 39 5.79 -9.97 4.59
N GLY A 40 4.45 -9.93 4.61
CA GLY A 40 3.62 -10.82 5.44
C GLY A 40 3.36 -10.31 6.86
N ASP A 41 3.81 -9.12 7.21
CA ASP A 41 3.51 -8.46 8.48
C ASP A 41 2.42 -7.40 8.30
N VAL A 42 1.46 -7.35 9.24
CA VAL A 42 0.45 -6.30 9.32
C VAL A 42 1.01 -5.15 10.15
N TYR A 43 0.95 -3.93 9.63
CA TYR A 43 1.47 -2.75 10.28
C TYR A 43 0.38 -2.00 11.03
N ASN A 44 0.69 -1.60 12.28
CA ASN A 44 -0.22 -0.80 13.09
C ASN A 44 -0.21 0.65 12.63
N LEU A 45 -1.41 1.20 12.42
CA LEU A 45 -1.60 2.59 12.05
C LEU A 45 -1.78 3.46 13.30
N THR A 46 -1.12 4.61 13.33
CA THR A 46 -1.35 5.65 14.34
C THR A 46 -2.04 6.82 13.66
N ASP A 47 -3.22 7.22 14.14
CA ASP A 47 -4.03 8.29 13.54
C ASP A 47 -4.26 8.11 12.03
N ASN A 48 -4.59 6.87 11.62
CA ASN A 48 -4.73 6.46 10.22
C ASN A 48 -3.49 6.72 9.36
N ALA A 49 -2.30 6.68 9.95
CA ALA A 49 -1.05 6.83 9.24
C ALA A 49 -0.01 5.80 9.68
N TYR A 50 0.95 5.54 8.79
CA TYR A 50 2.17 4.78 9.08
C TYR A 50 3.36 5.53 8.48
N THR A 51 4.44 5.66 9.26
CA THR A 51 5.69 6.25 8.79
C THR A 51 6.78 5.19 8.80
N ALA A 52 7.43 5.03 7.65
CA ALA A 52 8.61 4.19 7.46
C ALA A 52 9.89 5.05 7.57
N ASP A 53 10.85 4.58 8.37
CA ASP A 53 12.19 5.16 8.45
C ASP A 53 13.11 4.45 7.44
N GLY A 54 12.94 4.80 6.16
CA GLY A 54 13.69 4.28 5.01
C GLY A 54 12.79 3.63 3.96
N THR A 55 13.40 2.94 2.99
CA THR A 55 12.68 2.22 1.92
C THR A 55 11.52 1.34 2.43
N PHE A 56 10.38 1.50 1.78
CA PHE A 56 9.16 0.75 2.05
C PHE A 56 8.63 0.09 0.78
N SER A 57 9.24 -1.03 0.43
CA SER A 57 9.02 -1.76 -0.81
C SER A 57 8.00 -2.89 -0.71
N SER A 58 7.32 -3.16 -1.83
CA SER A 58 6.40 -4.29 -2.01
C SER A 58 5.34 -4.39 -0.91
N ALA A 59 4.76 -3.24 -0.57
CA ALA A 59 3.68 -3.14 0.39
C ALA A 59 2.33 -3.11 -0.31
N ILE A 60 1.32 -3.60 0.39
CA ILE A 60 -0.05 -3.59 -0.07
C ILE A 60 -0.96 -2.94 0.95
N ALA A 61 -2.01 -2.31 0.49
CA ALA A 61 -3.09 -1.82 1.33
C ALA A 61 -4.46 -2.08 0.72
N TYR A 62 -5.46 -2.23 1.59
CA TYR A 62 -6.86 -2.40 1.20
C TYR A 62 -7.76 -2.00 2.37
N LEU A 63 -9.06 -1.82 2.10
CA LEU A 63 -10.05 -1.58 3.14
C LEU A 63 -10.71 -2.90 3.55
N GLN A 64 -10.49 -3.33 4.78
CA GLN A 64 -11.16 -4.49 5.34
C GLN A 64 -12.54 -4.10 5.91
N TYR A 65 -13.57 -4.85 5.55
CA TYR A 65 -14.87 -4.83 6.22
C TYR A 65 -15.50 -6.22 6.14
N ASP A 66 -16.34 -6.57 7.12
CA ASP A 66 -17.08 -7.83 7.20
C ASP A 66 -16.26 -9.10 6.87
N ASP A 67 -14.96 -9.12 7.23
CA ASP A 67 -14.01 -10.20 6.93
C ASP A 67 -13.96 -10.64 5.45
N MET A 68 -14.30 -9.75 4.50
CA MET A 68 -14.40 -10.11 3.08
C MET A 68 -13.07 -10.24 2.34
N CYS A 69 -12.07 -9.42 2.71
CA CYS A 69 -10.74 -9.48 2.12
C CYS A 69 -9.95 -10.58 2.80
N ASN A 70 -9.20 -11.35 2.01
CA ASN A 70 -8.20 -12.27 2.54
C ASN A 70 -6.92 -11.51 2.89
N PHE A 71 -5.94 -12.24 3.44
CA PHE A 71 -4.71 -11.66 3.98
C PHE A 71 -3.90 -10.84 2.97
N ASN A 72 -3.85 -11.22 1.69
CA ASN A 72 -3.13 -10.43 0.67
C ASN A 72 -4.06 -9.49 -0.08
N GLY A 73 -5.23 -9.16 0.48
CA GLY A 73 -6.24 -8.32 -0.16
C GLY A 73 -7.04 -9.02 -1.24
N GLU A 74 -6.97 -10.36 -1.36
CA GLU A 74 -7.81 -11.08 -2.31
C GLU A 74 -9.30 -10.81 -2.02
N ASN A 75 -10.11 -10.75 -3.07
CA ASN A 75 -11.51 -10.28 -3.06
C ASN A 75 -11.73 -8.78 -2.81
N CYS A 76 -10.66 -7.96 -2.79
CA CYS A 76 -10.76 -6.53 -2.55
C CYS A 76 -9.96 -5.69 -3.54
N THR A 77 -10.30 -4.39 -3.63
CA THR A 77 -9.52 -3.42 -4.40
C THR A 77 -8.15 -3.29 -3.73
N LEU A 78 -7.09 -3.73 -4.42
CA LEU A 78 -5.73 -3.74 -3.88
C LEU A 78 -5.00 -2.45 -4.27
N MET A 79 -4.32 -1.84 -3.31
CA MET A 79 -3.35 -0.77 -3.52
C MET A 79 -1.95 -1.35 -3.34
N GLU A 80 -1.11 -1.30 -4.37
CA GLU A 80 0.28 -1.78 -4.33
C GLU A 80 1.24 -0.58 -4.32
N MET A 81 2.29 -0.63 -3.52
CA MET A 81 3.23 0.50 -3.42
C MET A 81 4.66 0.06 -3.10
N SER A 82 5.61 0.85 -3.61
CA SER A 82 7.00 0.86 -3.19
C SER A 82 7.44 2.32 -3.01
N LEU A 83 7.83 2.70 -1.81
CA LEU A 83 8.29 4.05 -1.49
C LEU A 83 9.79 4.01 -1.24
N GLU A 84 10.54 4.67 -2.11
CA GLU A 84 11.99 4.83 -2.02
C GLU A 84 12.47 6.12 -2.70
N ASN A 85 13.60 6.63 -2.23
CA ASN A 85 14.30 7.76 -2.83
C ASN A 85 15.05 7.31 -4.10
N PRO A 86 14.92 8.04 -5.23
CA PRO A 86 15.54 7.65 -6.49
C PRO A 86 17.07 7.67 -6.41
N VAL A 87 17.69 6.49 -6.54
CA VAL A 87 19.15 6.36 -6.71
C VAL A 87 19.59 6.39 -8.18
N VAL A 88 18.63 6.21 -9.09
CA VAL A 88 18.77 6.28 -10.55
C VAL A 88 17.48 6.85 -11.16
N ALA A 89 17.57 7.38 -12.38
CA ALA A 89 16.38 7.85 -13.09
C ALA A 89 15.38 6.70 -13.30
N GLY A 90 14.13 6.90 -12.85
CA GLY A 90 13.07 5.90 -12.90
C GLY A 90 13.08 4.91 -11.73
N GLY A 91 14.00 5.03 -10.78
CA GLY A 91 14.12 4.14 -9.61
C GLY A 91 13.60 4.74 -8.30
N GLY A 92 12.78 5.79 -8.37
CA GLY A 92 12.06 6.32 -7.22
C GLY A 92 10.79 5.55 -6.88
N SER A 93 9.98 6.15 -6.01
CA SER A 93 8.72 5.58 -5.54
C SER A 93 7.73 5.27 -6.67
N SER A 94 6.91 4.25 -6.49
CA SER A 94 5.84 3.84 -7.41
C SER A 94 4.64 3.29 -6.66
N ALA A 95 3.45 3.49 -7.23
CA ALA A 95 2.22 2.97 -6.65
C ALA A 95 1.16 2.73 -7.73
N ASP A 96 0.28 1.78 -7.49
CA ASP A 96 -0.79 1.41 -8.40
C ASP A 96 -1.99 0.74 -7.70
N ILE A 97 -3.11 0.68 -8.42
CA ILE A 97 -4.31 -0.03 -7.98
C ILE A 97 -4.44 -1.29 -8.83
N SER A 98 -4.68 -2.43 -8.20
CA SER A 98 -4.77 -3.73 -8.88
C SER A 98 -6.12 -4.39 -8.66
N LEU A 99 -6.71 -4.81 -9.78
CA LEU A 99 -7.91 -5.63 -9.92
C LEU A 99 -7.60 -6.91 -10.71
N ILE A 100 -6.33 -7.31 -10.79
CA ILE A 100 -5.92 -8.59 -11.37
C ILE A 100 -6.39 -9.70 -10.43
N SER A 101 -7.18 -10.65 -10.94
CA SER A 101 -7.64 -11.81 -10.18
C SER A 101 -6.50 -12.46 -9.38
N PRO A 102 -6.67 -12.72 -8.06
CA PRO A 102 -7.94 -12.80 -7.32
C PRO A 102 -8.45 -11.49 -6.69
N HIS A 103 -7.88 -10.34 -7.05
CA HIS A 103 -8.34 -9.03 -6.58
C HIS A 103 -9.55 -8.58 -7.40
N VAL A 104 -10.54 -7.97 -6.75
CA VAL A 104 -11.76 -7.49 -7.41
C VAL A 104 -12.19 -6.18 -6.77
N PHE A 105 -12.97 -5.38 -7.49
CA PHE A 105 -13.44 -4.11 -6.94
C PHE A 105 -14.36 -4.35 -5.73
N SER A 106 -13.98 -3.83 -4.56
CA SER A 106 -14.78 -3.85 -3.33
C SER A 106 -15.30 -2.46 -2.96
N VAL A 107 -14.39 -1.48 -2.89
CA VAL A 107 -14.70 -0.06 -2.66
C VAL A 107 -13.95 0.81 -3.66
N GLY A 108 -14.45 2.04 -3.85
CA GLY A 108 -13.72 3.06 -4.59
C GLY A 108 -12.42 3.39 -3.85
N THR A 109 -11.29 3.29 -4.55
CA THR A 109 -9.97 3.55 -3.98
C THR A 109 -9.23 4.54 -4.87
N SER A 110 -8.58 5.51 -4.25
CA SER A 110 -7.64 6.40 -4.93
C SER A 110 -6.38 6.57 -4.11
N PHE A 111 -5.30 6.96 -4.76
CA PHE A 111 -4.11 7.44 -4.07
C PHE A 111 -3.58 8.72 -4.70
N SER A 112 -2.83 9.48 -3.93
CA SER A 112 -2.07 10.63 -4.42
C SER A 112 -0.79 10.81 -3.63
N TYR A 113 0.31 11.12 -4.32
CA TYR A 113 1.53 11.55 -3.66
C TYR A 113 1.36 12.94 -3.02
N TYR A 114 2.08 13.16 -1.91
CA TYR A 114 2.26 14.47 -1.30
C TYR A 114 3.67 14.57 -0.69
N ASN A 115 4.15 15.79 -0.42
CA ASN A 115 5.55 16.03 -0.04
C ASN A 115 6.53 15.57 -1.14
N GLY A 116 6.14 15.80 -2.40
CA GLY A 116 6.84 15.32 -3.59
C GLY A 116 5.84 14.74 -4.58
N CYS A 117 5.98 15.07 -5.86
CA CYS A 117 5.00 14.75 -6.91
C CYS A 117 3.53 15.06 -6.55
N ASP A 118 3.29 16.14 -5.80
CA ASP A 118 2.01 16.44 -5.17
C ASP A 118 0.81 16.33 -6.14
N GLY A 119 -0.18 15.52 -5.76
CA GLY A 119 -1.40 15.31 -6.52
C GLY A 119 -1.29 14.31 -7.67
N GLN A 120 -0.10 13.78 -7.98
CA GLN A 120 0.05 12.66 -8.91
C GLN A 120 -0.49 11.39 -8.26
N GLY A 121 -1.27 10.60 -9.00
CA GLY A 121 -1.85 9.35 -8.51
C GLY A 121 -2.92 8.81 -9.45
N ALA A 122 -3.69 7.84 -8.99
CA ALA A 122 -4.77 7.23 -9.74
C ALA A 122 -6.01 6.95 -8.88
N SER A 123 -7.16 6.78 -9.54
CA SER A 123 -8.46 6.60 -8.88
C SER A 123 -9.29 5.54 -9.58
N CYS A 124 -9.58 4.45 -8.87
CA CYS A 124 -10.52 3.42 -9.31
C CYS A 124 -11.81 3.51 -8.50
N LEU A 125 -12.83 4.15 -9.06
CA LEU A 125 -14.10 4.43 -8.35
C LEU A 125 -15.23 3.45 -8.70
N ASN A 126 -14.99 2.52 -9.62
CA ASN A 126 -15.93 1.46 -9.97
C ASN A 126 -15.21 0.24 -10.54
N ALA A 127 -15.93 -0.88 -10.62
CA ALA A 127 -15.42 -2.16 -11.11
C ALA A 127 -15.01 -2.20 -12.58
N SER A 128 -15.17 -1.11 -13.35
CA SER A 128 -14.75 -0.96 -14.74
C SER A 128 -13.70 0.16 -14.93
N CYS A 129 -13.09 0.66 -13.85
CA CYS A 129 -12.04 1.67 -13.93
C CYS A 129 -10.88 1.20 -14.83
N THR A 130 -10.33 2.14 -15.60
CA THR A 130 -9.24 1.91 -16.57
C THR A 130 -7.88 2.37 -16.06
N THR A 131 -7.81 2.83 -14.81
CA THR A 131 -6.59 3.33 -14.16
C THR A 131 -6.08 2.33 -13.13
N ALA A 132 -6.43 1.05 -13.30
CA ALA A 132 -6.08 -0.03 -12.39
C ALA A 132 -5.66 -1.21 -13.24
N PHE A 133 -4.62 -1.91 -12.78
CA PHE A 133 -4.15 -3.13 -13.39
C PHE A 133 -5.27 -4.17 -13.42
N ARG A 134 -5.62 -4.66 -14.60
CA ARG A 134 -6.60 -5.74 -14.85
C ARG A 134 -5.97 -6.94 -15.55
N SER A 135 -4.82 -6.71 -16.17
CA SER A 135 -3.97 -7.71 -16.76
C SER A 135 -2.51 -7.46 -16.35
N SER A 136 -1.68 -8.49 -16.40
CA SER A 136 -0.25 -8.39 -16.06
C SER A 136 0.52 -7.40 -16.95
N ASP A 137 -0.04 -7.04 -18.10
CA ASP A 137 0.62 -6.23 -19.11
C ASP A 137 0.19 -4.75 -19.04
N ASP A 138 -0.65 -4.37 -18.08
CA ASP A 138 -1.19 -3.00 -17.88
C ASP A 138 -0.18 -2.04 -17.24
N ASN A 139 1.09 -2.12 -17.65
CA ASN A 139 2.22 -1.37 -17.07
C ASN A 139 2.11 0.16 -17.16
N GLN A 140 1.08 0.70 -17.83
CA GLN A 140 0.81 2.14 -17.92
C GLN A 140 0.01 2.66 -16.72
N ASP A 141 -0.56 1.78 -15.90
CA ASP A 141 -1.40 2.16 -14.75
C ASP A 141 -0.59 2.40 -13.46
N GLN A 142 0.73 2.17 -13.51
CA GLN A 142 1.63 2.50 -12.42
C GLN A 142 2.03 3.97 -12.46
N VAL A 143 1.85 4.66 -11.34
CA VAL A 143 2.25 6.06 -11.19
C VAL A 143 3.57 6.09 -10.42
N ALA A 144 4.60 6.64 -11.05
CA ALA A 144 5.93 6.78 -10.46
C ALA A 144 6.17 8.22 -9.99
N CYS A 145 6.94 8.36 -8.91
CA CYS A 145 7.46 9.63 -8.42
C CYS A 145 8.98 9.56 -8.25
N GLN A 146 9.67 10.64 -8.63
CA GLN A 146 11.14 10.72 -8.61
C GLN A 146 11.64 11.84 -7.67
N ASP A 147 10.82 12.22 -6.69
CA ASP A 147 11.23 13.12 -5.60
C ASP A 147 11.66 12.28 -4.39
N ASP A 148 12.54 12.84 -3.57
CA ASP A 148 12.94 12.24 -2.28
C ASP A 148 11.82 12.41 -1.24
N ASP A 149 11.72 11.46 -0.31
CA ASP A 149 10.90 11.49 0.90
C ASP A 149 9.41 11.74 0.63
N VAL A 150 8.93 11.18 -0.50
CA VAL A 150 7.53 11.31 -0.90
C VAL A 150 6.63 10.53 0.04
N ASN A 151 5.45 11.08 0.25
CA ASN A 151 4.41 10.46 1.06
C ASN A 151 3.23 10.06 0.18
N LEU A 152 2.38 9.19 0.70
CA LEU A 152 1.24 8.65 -0.03
C LEU A 152 -0.05 8.86 0.78
N LEU A 153 -1.07 9.48 0.17
CA LEU A 153 -2.43 9.51 0.72
C LEU A 153 -3.26 8.47 -0.04
N ILE A 154 -3.86 7.53 0.68
CA ILE A 154 -4.80 6.54 0.15
C ILE A 154 -6.19 6.89 0.67
N THR A 155 -7.14 7.06 -0.24
CA THR A 155 -8.53 7.41 0.09
C THR A 155 -9.47 6.29 -0.33
N PHE A 156 -10.28 5.81 0.61
CA PHE A 156 -11.34 4.85 0.36
C PHE A 156 -12.70 5.53 0.35
N CYS A 157 -13.56 5.11 -0.57
CA CYS A 157 -14.84 5.75 -0.90
C CYS A 157 -14.69 7.26 -1.14
N GLY A 158 -13.52 7.68 -1.63
CA GLY A 158 -13.28 9.04 -2.08
C GLY A 158 -14.35 9.41 -3.09
N SER A 159 -15.01 10.52 -2.85
CA SER A 159 -16.15 10.91 -3.65
C SER A 159 -15.73 11.11 -5.12
N SER A 160 -16.39 10.41 -6.05
CA SER A 160 -16.70 10.99 -7.37
C SER A 160 -17.79 12.05 -7.19
N SER A 161 -17.61 13.03 -6.30
CA SER A 161 -18.58 14.10 -6.05
C SER A 161 -18.55 15.08 -7.21
N ASN A 162 -19.10 14.65 -8.35
CA ASN A 162 -19.92 15.41 -9.30
C ASN A 162 -20.28 14.58 -10.55
N SER A 163 -20.84 13.38 -10.38
CA SER A 163 -21.57 12.72 -11.47
C SER A 163 -22.99 12.31 -11.08
N SER A 164 -23.55 12.99 -10.09
CA SER A 164 -24.99 13.22 -10.01
C SER A 164 -25.22 14.63 -10.55
N SER A 165 -25.61 14.69 -11.82
CA SER A 165 -25.98 15.88 -12.56
C SER A 165 -27.24 16.52 -11.98
N ASP A 166 -27.16 17.11 -10.78
CA ASP A 166 -28.15 18.10 -10.36
C ASP A 166 -27.67 19.48 -10.80
N SER A 167 -27.93 19.74 -12.08
CA SER A 167 -27.97 21.08 -12.65
C SER A 167 -28.98 21.93 -11.89
N SER A 168 -28.51 22.63 -10.86
CA SER A 168 -29.20 23.76 -10.27
C SER A 168 -28.29 24.98 -10.38
N SER A 169 -28.59 25.79 -11.40
CA SER A 169 -28.00 27.10 -11.60
C SER A 169 -28.33 27.98 -10.40
N SER A 170 -27.34 28.32 -9.59
CA SER A 170 -27.45 29.44 -8.66
C SER A 170 -26.60 30.59 -9.20
N THR A 171 -27.33 31.54 -9.77
CA THR A 171 -26.86 32.84 -10.21
C THR A 171 -26.24 33.58 -9.03
N ALA A 172 -24.98 33.99 -9.18
CA ALA A 172 -24.30 34.85 -8.22
C ALA A 172 -25.02 36.21 -8.11
N ALA A 173 -25.58 36.51 -6.94
CA ALA A 173 -26.03 37.85 -6.57
C ALA A 173 -25.06 38.42 -5.54
N SER A 174 -24.32 39.43 -6.01
CA SER A 174 -23.49 40.34 -5.22
C SER A 174 -24.38 41.36 -4.50
N SER A 175 -24.28 41.47 -3.17
CA SER A 175 -24.66 42.69 -2.46
C SER A 175 -24.12 42.74 -1.02
N THR A 176 -23.16 43.65 -0.84
CA THR A 176 -23.17 44.78 0.10
C THR A 176 -23.75 44.58 1.50
N TYR A 177 -22.85 44.72 2.48
CA TYR A 177 -23.08 44.97 3.90
C TYR A 177 -24.06 46.12 4.17
N THR A 178 -25.03 45.90 5.05
CA THR A 178 -25.58 46.95 5.92
C THR A 178 -26.21 46.31 7.16
N SER A 179 -25.81 46.79 8.34
CA SER A 179 -26.35 46.38 9.63
C SER A 179 -27.68 47.07 9.92
N GLU A 180 -28.66 46.34 10.44
CA GLU A 180 -29.61 46.89 11.41
C GLU A 180 -30.29 45.81 12.26
N VAL A 181 -30.60 46.22 13.48
CA VAL A 181 -31.15 45.48 14.62
C VAL A 181 -32.68 45.46 14.51
N VAL A 182 -33.35 44.38 14.93
CA VAL A 182 -34.57 44.37 15.81
C VAL A 182 -35.28 43.01 15.80
N SER A 183 -35.74 42.68 17.00
CA SER A 183 -36.42 41.49 17.51
C SER A 183 -37.75 41.08 16.83
N THR A 184 -38.11 39.81 17.05
CA THR A 184 -39.37 39.29 17.67
C THR A 184 -40.07 38.16 16.88
N SER A 185 -40.52 37.16 17.65
CA SER A 185 -41.68 36.26 17.48
C SER A 185 -41.64 35.04 16.53
N SER A 186 -41.55 33.87 17.17
CA SER A 186 -42.52 32.75 17.19
C SER A 186 -43.24 32.31 15.91
N ASN A 187 -43.10 31.02 15.59
CA ASN A 187 -44.12 30.00 15.22
C ASN A 187 -43.35 28.79 14.66
N ASP A 188 -43.15 27.70 15.42
CA ASP A 188 -44.04 26.53 15.51
C ASP A 188 -44.59 26.02 14.16
N ALA A 189 -44.08 24.86 13.71
CA ALA A 189 -44.77 23.92 12.84
C ALA A 189 -44.01 22.59 12.81
N THR A 190 -44.38 21.72 13.74
CA THR A 190 -44.18 20.27 13.72
C THR A 190 -44.66 19.69 12.38
N SER A 191 -43.81 18.95 11.67
CA SER A 191 -44.20 18.14 10.52
C SER A 191 -43.61 16.74 10.65
N THR A 192 -44.44 15.82 11.09
CA THR A 192 -44.21 14.38 11.23
C THR A 192 -44.35 13.71 9.85
N PRO A 193 -43.35 12.95 9.35
CA PRO A 193 -43.58 12.08 8.22
C PRO A 193 -44.10 10.71 8.68
N THR A 194 -45.30 10.39 8.22
CA THR A 194 -45.93 9.07 8.28
C THR A 194 -45.23 8.12 7.30
N TYR A 195 -44.65 7.02 7.79
CA TYR A 195 -44.17 5.94 6.94
C TYR A 195 -45.14 4.77 6.96
N SER A 196 -45.70 4.50 5.79
CA SER A 196 -46.51 3.32 5.48
C SER A 196 -45.61 2.10 5.38
N VAL A 197 -45.94 1.08 6.18
CA VAL A 197 -45.42 -0.28 6.07
C VAL A 197 -46.05 -0.95 4.86
N ASP A 198 -45.22 -1.37 3.90
CA ASP A 198 -45.65 -2.31 2.86
C ASP A 198 -44.87 -3.62 2.99
N SER A 199 -45.65 -4.68 3.15
CA SER A 199 -45.21 -6.04 3.37
C SER A 199 -45.35 -6.80 2.06
N VAL A 200 -44.24 -7.23 1.45
CA VAL A 200 -44.31 -8.20 0.35
C VAL A 200 -43.41 -9.39 0.65
N SER A 201 -44.09 -10.47 1.00
CA SER A 201 -43.64 -11.84 0.96
C SER A 201 -43.44 -12.28 -0.49
N THR A 202 -42.31 -12.91 -0.82
CA THR A 202 -42.29 -13.93 -1.88
C THR A 202 -41.26 -15.01 -1.58
N THR A 203 -41.77 -16.21 -1.83
CA THR A 203 -41.27 -17.55 -1.59
C THR A 203 -40.22 -18.02 -2.61
N ALA A 204 -39.34 -18.88 -2.13
CA ALA A 204 -38.86 -20.13 -2.75
C ALA A 204 -38.08 -20.07 -4.07
N ALA A 205 -36.90 -20.69 -4.08
CA ALA A 205 -36.68 -21.91 -4.85
C ALA A 205 -35.32 -22.54 -4.51
N ALA A 206 -35.36 -23.84 -4.22
CA ALA A 206 -34.21 -24.73 -4.09
C ALA A 206 -33.69 -25.18 -5.47
N SER A 207 -32.40 -25.52 -5.56
CA SER A 207 -31.76 -26.62 -6.34
C SER A 207 -30.27 -26.31 -6.60
N PRO A 208 -29.44 -27.26 -7.09
CA PRO A 208 -29.20 -28.61 -6.57
C PRO A 208 -27.70 -28.92 -6.39
N VAL A 209 -27.45 -30.02 -5.69
CA VAL A 209 -26.32 -30.97 -5.77
C VAL A 209 -25.21 -30.67 -6.80
N VAL A 210 -23.97 -30.48 -6.32
CA VAL A 210 -22.74 -30.63 -7.13
C VAL A 210 -21.95 -31.82 -6.62
N SER A 211 -21.70 -32.74 -7.56
CA SER A 211 -21.01 -34.00 -7.42
C SER A 211 -19.53 -33.82 -7.08
N GLN A 212 -19.06 -34.63 -6.14
CA GLN A 212 -17.65 -34.98 -5.96
C GLN A 212 -17.15 -35.76 -7.18
N SER A 213 -16.01 -35.36 -7.73
CA SER A 213 -15.16 -36.23 -8.54
C SER A 213 -13.73 -36.14 -8.05
N THR A 214 -13.27 -37.28 -7.58
CA THR A 214 -11.92 -37.66 -7.20
C THR A 214 -10.98 -37.78 -8.42
N GLN A 215 -9.68 -37.79 -8.12
CA GLN A 215 -8.55 -38.41 -8.85
C GLN A 215 -7.61 -37.47 -9.61
N ASP A 216 -6.61 -37.04 -8.84
CA ASP A 216 -5.18 -37.04 -9.17
C ASP A 216 -4.74 -38.42 -9.73
N PRO A 217 -3.89 -38.49 -10.78
CA PRO A 217 -2.51 -38.88 -10.50
C PRO A 217 -1.43 -38.22 -11.39
N HIS A 218 -0.31 -37.90 -10.75
CA HIS A 218 1.08 -38.10 -11.20
C HIS A 218 1.37 -38.14 -12.71
N GLN A 219 2.11 -37.14 -13.20
CA GLN A 219 3.14 -37.39 -14.22
C GLN A 219 4.36 -36.51 -14.00
N ALA A 220 5.42 -37.13 -13.48
CA ALA A 220 6.78 -36.64 -13.55
C ALA A 220 7.29 -36.85 -14.98
N VAL A 221 7.71 -35.77 -15.65
CA VAL A 221 8.51 -35.86 -16.87
C VAL A 221 9.85 -35.18 -16.60
N ALA A 222 10.86 -36.03 -16.41
CA ALA A 222 12.26 -35.65 -16.56
C ALA A 222 12.57 -35.59 -18.07
N VAL A 223 13.17 -34.49 -18.55
CA VAL A 223 13.96 -34.49 -19.78
C VAL A 223 15.23 -33.66 -19.58
N SER A 224 16.29 -34.25 -20.08
CA SER A 224 17.70 -33.98 -19.84
C SER A 224 18.30 -32.94 -20.79
N THR A 225 19.36 -32.30 -20.31
CA THR A 225 20.66 -32.03 -20.98
C THR A 225 20.73 -31.40 -22.39
N ALA A 226 21.39 -30.23 -22.37
CA ALA A 226 22.66 -29.92 -23.07
C ALA A 226 22.67 -29.27 -24.47
N SER A 227 23.78 -28.54 -24.64
CA SER A 227 24.40 -27.92 -25.84
C SER A 227 23.94 -26.49 -26.17
N SER A 228 24.74 -25.46 -25.89
CA SER A 228 26.05 -25.06 -26.45
C SER A 228 25.97 -24.62 -27.92
N VAL A 229 26.01 -23.31 -28.15
CA VAL A 229 26.63 -22.72 -29.34
C VAL A 229 27.22 -21.37 -29.00
N ALA A 230 28.42 -21.17 -29.54
CA ALA A 230 29.35 -20.11 -29.25
C ALA A 230 29.29 -18.99 -30.31
N SER A 231 29.91 -17.88 -29.93
CA SER A 231 30.63 -16.92 -30.77
C SER A 231 29.84 -16.01 -31.71
N SER A 232 29.99 -14.70 -31.48
CA SER A 232 30.70 -13.84 -32.43
C SER A 232 31.37 -12.68 -31.72
N ALA A 233 32.65 -12.51 -32.05
CA ALA A 233 33.53 -11.46 -31.60
C ALA A 233 33.34 -10.19 -32.42
N VAL A 234 33.50 -9.02 -31.79
CA VAL A 234 33.92 -7.82 -32.50
C VAL A 234 34.96 -7.09 -31.65
N THR A 235 36.17 -7.06 -32.20
CA THR A 235 37.33 -6.29 -31.76
C THR A 235 37.15 -4.81 -32.09
N SER A 236 37.49 -3.92 -31.15
CA SER A 236 38.09 -2.62 -31.47
C SER A 236 38.83 -2.09 -30.24
N ALA A 237 40.13 -1.90 -30.41
CA ALA A 237 41.08 -1.42 -29.41
C ALA A 237 41.09 0.11 -29.35
N SER A 238 41.26 0.69 -28.15
CA SER A 238 42.06 1.91 -27.97
C SER A 238 42.45 2.11 -26.51
N SER A 239 43.77 2.01 -26.27
CA SER A 239 44.61 2.86 -25.42
C SER A 239 44.22 3.13 -23.96
N ALA A 240 45.00 2.53 -23.05
CA ALA A 240 45.03 2.76 -21.60
C ALA A 240 45.46 4.20 -21.20
N PRO A 241 45.29 4.58 -19.91
CA PRO A 241 46.48 4.53 -19.06
C PRO A 241 46.30 3.76 -17.75
N GLN A 242 47.45 3.23 -17.30
CA GLN A 242 47.64 2.31 -16.19
C GLN A 242 47.27 2.90 -14.83
N CYS A 243 46.49 2.15 -14.04
CA CYS A 243 46.36 2.37 -12.60
C CYS A 243 46.87 1.12 -11.85
N SER A 244 47.98 1.29 -11.14
CA SER A 244 48.68 0.23 -10.40
C SER A 244 47.84 -0.25 -9.19
N ARG A 245 47.17 -1.40 -9.34
CA ARG A 245 46.46 -2.06 -8.24
C ARG A 245 47.42 -2.82 -7.34
N ARG A 246 47.69 -2.28 -6.16
CA ARG A 246 48.25 -3.00 -5.00
C ARG A 246 47.30 -4.13 -4.58
N ARG A 247 47.69 -5.38 -4.84
CA ARG A 247 47.06 -6.58 -4.28
C ARG A 247 47.21 -6.59 -2.76
N ARG A 248 46.14 -6.25 -2.03
CA ARG A 248 46.02 -6.54 -0.59
C ARG A 248 45.22 -7.84 -0.44
N ARG A 249 45.92 -8.94 -0.15
CA ARG A 249 45.32 -10.21 0.28
C ARG A 249 44.47 -9.95 1.53
N ARG A 250 43.14 -9.98 1.40
CA ARG A 250 42.25 -10.13 2.55
C ARG A 250 42.05 -11.62 2.81
N ARG A 251 42.42 -12.00 4.03
CA ARG A 251 42.24 -13.32 4.64
C ARG A 251 40.73 -13.54 4.78
N ALA A 252 40.21 -14.64 4.24
CA ALA A 252 38.86 -15.10 4.56
C ALA A 252 38.82 -15.43 6.05
N VAL A 253 37.85 -14.85 6.75
CA VAL A 253 37.46 -15.24 8.10
C VAL A 253 36.12 -15.94 7.91
N GLU A 254 36.09 -17.25 8.15
CA GLU A 254 34.86 -18.03 8.29
C GLU A 254 34.03 -17.48 9.46
N PRO A 255 32.74 -17.19 9.28
CA PRO A 255 31.84 -17.03 10.41
C PRO A 255 31.45 -18.40 10.98
N ASP A 256 31.63 -18.52 12.29
CA ASP A 256 31.30 -19.65 13.14
C ASP A 256 29.79 -19.93 13.08
N VAL A 257 29.40 -21.10 12.55
CA VAL A 257 28.02 -21.59 12.48
C VAL A 257 27.77 -22.51 13.67
N GLN A 258 27.76 -21.97 14.89
CA GLN A 258 27.36 -22.71 16.10
C GLN A 258 26.78 -21.79 17.18
N ALA A 259 25.60 -21.18 16.95
CA ALA A 259 24.87 -20.50 18.04
C ALA A 259 23.36 -20.29 17.80
N LEU A 260 22.67 -21.11 16.99
CA LEU A 260 21.22 -20.96 16.75
C LEU A 260 20.46 -22.29 16.78
N SER A 261 20.60 -23.08 17.85
CA SER A 261 19.78 -24.30 18.03
C SER A 261 19.11 -24.46 19.39
N GLU A 262 19.09 -23.44 20.27
CA GLU A 262 18.50 -23.60 21.62
C GLU A 262 17.23 -22.78 21.89
N GLU A 263 16.86 -21.80 21.05
CA GLU A 263 15.67 -20.97 21.33
C GLU A 263 14.35 -21.54 20.78
N SER A 264 14.41 -22.53 19.87
CA SER A 264 13.20 -23.09 19.23
C SER A 264 12.41 -24.06 20.13
N THR A 265 13.01 -24.58 21.20
CA THR A 265 12.40 -25.64 22.03
C THR A 265 11.49 -25.10 23.14
N MET A 266 11.57 -23.81 23.50
CA MET A 266 10.78 -23.26 24.61
C MET A 266 9.37 -22.80 24.19
N HIS A 267 9.16 -22.46 22.91
CA HIS A 267 7.89 -21.90 22.45
C HIS A 267 6.79 -22.95 22.16
N MET A 268 7.13 -24.24 22.06
CA MET A 268 6.14 -25.31 21.90
C MET A 268 5.49 -25.79 23.21
N LYS A 269 6.09 -25.54 24.39
CA LYS A 269 5.51 -26.00 25.66
C LYS A 269 4.37 -25.12 26.19
N LEU A 270 4.26 -23.86 25.76
CA LEU A 270 3.21 -22.95 26.24
C LEU A 270 1.86 -23.12 25.53
N ARG A 271 1.81 -23.75 24.35
CA ARG A 271 0.54 -24.02 23.65
C ARG A 271 -0.19 -25.28 24.14
N SER A 272 0.47 -26.15 24.91
CA SER A 272 -0.16 -27.38 25.41
C SER A 272 -1.04 -27.17 26.65
N HIS A 273 -0.86 -26.09 27.42
CA HIS A 273 -1.60 -25.89 28.67
C HIS A 273 -2.89 -25.06 28.54
N ARG A 274 -3.20 -24.51 27.36
CA ARG A 274 -4.40 -23.67 27.18
C ARG A 274 -5.64 -24.45 26.69
N ARG A 275 -5.53 -25.76 26.44
CA ARG A 275 -6.67 -26.58 25.98
C ARG A 275 -7.46 -27.26 27.10
N ASP A 276 -7.00 -27.21 28.35
CA ASP A 276 -7.67 -27.90 29.47
C ASP A 276 -8.54 -26.99 30.36
N ALA A 277 -8.74 -25.71 29.99
CA ALA A 277 -9.42 -24.74 30.85
C ALA A 277 -10.77 -24.21 30.31
N VAL A 278 -11.34 -24.81 29.26
CA VAL A 278 -12.66 -24.43 28.74
C VAL A 278 -13.53 -25.68 28.67
N GLY A 279 -14.10 -26.06 29.80
CA GLY A 279 -14.95 -27.24 29.90
C GLY A 279 -15.47 -27.46 31.31
N HIS A 280 -16.21 -26.49 31.86
CA HIS A 280 -17.23 -26.69 32.89
C HIS A 280 -18.26 -25.57 32.83
#